data_AF-E3KW40-F1
#
_entry.id   AF-E3KW40-F1
#
_cell.length_a   1.000
_cell.length_b   1.000
_cell.length_c   1.000
_cell.angle_alpha   90.00
_cell.angle_beta   90.00
_cell.angle_gamma   90.00
#
_symmetry.space_group_name_H-M   'P 1'
#
loop_
_entity.id
_entity.type
_entity.pdbx_description
1 polymer ?
#
loop_
_entity_poly.entity_id
_entity_poly.type
_entity_poly.pdbx_seq_one_letter_code
_entity_poly.pdbx_strand_id
1 'polypeptide(L)'
;MADSQMNLQENAELIQRYLLHLRLRKEEADRSYIPTPWEELSEEEQLLLATYHAHIHQEEDLDQQIKFRGFLREIREKNTQLCRKRYLDKMSTFETGVIRQERASPTPSIDTDNGSSDPTDKSPTTQTYEAPSQLQRDLAAAKELQT
;
A
#
# COMPACT_ATOMS: atom_id res chain seq x y z
N MET A 1 -11.80 -35.44 -40.52
CA MET A 1 -10.92 -34.34 -40.07
C MET A 1 -10.04 -34.02 -41.26
N ALA A 2 -10.38 -32.97 -42.00
CA ALA A 2 -9.62 -32.59 -43.19
C ALA A 2 -8.39 -31.82 -42.70
N ASP A 3 -7.21 -32.41 -42.88
CA ASP A 3 -5.95 -31.73 -42.65
C ASP A 3 -5.90 -30.50 -43.56
N SER A 4 -5.93 -29.33 -42.94
CA SER A 4 -5.74 -28.05 -43.60
C SER A 4 -4.28 -28.00 -44.06
N GLN A 5 -4.04 -28.54 -45.26
CA GLN A 5 -2.73 -28.61 -45.87
C GLN A 5 -2.31 -27.17 -46.18
N MET A 6 -1.62 -26.54 -45.22
CA MET A 6 -1.18 -25.16 -45.32
C MET A 6 -0.27 -25.04 -46.54
N ASN A 7 -0.72 -24.29 -47.55
CA ASN A 7 0.12 -24.03 -48.72
C ASN A 7 1.26 -23.10 -48.29
N LEU A 8 2.45 -23.69 -48.07
CA LEU A 8 3.63 -22.99 -47.56
C LEU A 8 4.05 -21.82 -48.45
N GLN A 9 3.82 -21.93 -49.77
CA GLN A 9 4.12 -20.87 -50.72
C GLN A 9 3.18 -19.67 -50.54
N GLU A 10 1.88 -19.92 -50.46
CA GLU A 10 0.88 -18.86 -50.21
C GLU A 10 1.11 -18.17 -48.86
N ASN A 11 1.50 -18.93 -47.83
CA ASN A 11 1.84 -18.38 -46.52
C ASN A 11 3.10 -17.50 -46.58
N ALA A 12 4.15 -17.94 -47.27
CA ALA A 12 5.36 -17.15 -47.46
C ALA A 12 5.07 -15.83 -48.20
N GLU A 13 4.23 -15.87 -49.25
CA GLU A 13 3.80 -14.68 -49.98
C GLU A 13 2.96 -13.73 -49.10
N LEU A 14 2.06 -14.27 -48.28
CA LEU A 14 1.27 -13.48 -47.34
C LEU A 14 2.14 -12.77 -46.31
N ILE A 15 3.12 -13.48 -45.73
CA ILE A 15 4.09 -12.91 -44.79
C ILE A 15 4.87 -11.78 -45.47
N GLN A 16 5.37 -12.00 -46.69
CA GLN A 16 6.12 -10.98 -47.43
C GLN A 16 5.30 -9.72 -47.70
N ARG A 17 4.04 -9.88 -48.15
CA ARG A 17 3.12 -8.75 -48.38
C ARG A 17 2.84 -7.99 -47.09
N TYR A 18 2.65 -8.72 -45.99
CA TYR A 18 2.40 -8.09 -44.69
C TYR A 18 3.61 -7.31 -44.19
N LEU A 19 4.82 -7.86 -44.33
CA LEU A 19 6.06 -7.16 -43.98
C LEU A 19 6.26 -5.91 -44.83
N LEU A 20 5.96 -5.97 -46.13
CA LEU A 20 5.99 -4.81 -47.02
C LEU A 20 5.00 -3.74 -46.57
N HIS A 21 3.77 -4.13 -46.24
CA HIS A 21 2.75 -3.22 -45.73
C HIS A 21 3.16 -2.57 -44.39
N LEU A 22 3.76 -3.31 -43.47
CA LEU A 22 4.27 -2.76 -42.22
C LEU A 22 5.40 -1.76 -42.46
N ARG A 23 6.30 -2.05 -43.41
CA ARG A 23 7.38 -1.14 -43.79
C ARG A 23 6.83 0.17 -44.36
N LEU A 24 5.85 0.08 -45.26
CA LEU A 24 5.20 1.26 -45.84
C LEU A 24 4.51 2.10 -44.76
N ARG A 25 3.76 1.47 -43.85
CA ARG A 25 3.14 2.19 -42.72
C ARG A 25 4.14 2.89 -41.82
N LYS A 26 5.30 2.26 -41.58
CA LYS A 26 6.37 2.89 -40.81
C LYS A 26 6.92 4.12 -41.55
N GLU A 27 7.18 4.00 -42.84
CA GLU A 27 7.69 5.11 -43.65
C GLU A 27 6.68 6.28 -43.73
N GLU A 28 5.38 5.98 -43.83
CA GLU A 28 4.32 6.98 -43.74
C GLU A 28 4.27 7.65 -42.36
N ALA A 29 4.43 6.89 -41.28
CA ALA A 29 4.50 7.43 -39.92
C ALA A 29 5.72 8.35 -39.73
N ASP A 30 6.88 7.95 -40.25
CA ASP A 30 8.11 8.74 -40.20
C ASP A 30 7.97 10.05 -41.00
N ARG A 31 7.28 10.02 -42.15
CA ARG A 31 7.01 11.21 -42.98
C ARG A 31 5.97 12.15 -42.39
N SER A 32 4.97 11.60 -41.70
CA SER A 32 3.91 12.36 -41.03
C SER A 32 4.26 12.72 -39.59
N TYR A 33 5.51 12.46 -39.19
CA TYR A 33 5.97 12.71 -37.83
C TYR A 33 5.95 14.20 -37.50
N ILE A 34 5.30 14.53 -36.39
CA ILE A 34 5.31 15.86 -35.79
C ILE A 34 6.06 15.72 -34.47
N PRO A 35 7.22 16.39 -34.31
CA PRO A 35 7.97 16.36 -33.06
C PRO A 35 7.11 16.75 -31.87
N THR A 36 7.34 16.07 -30.75
CA THR A 36 6.69 16.46 -29.49
C THR A 36 7.34 17.76 -29.00
N PRO A 37 6.64 18.68 -28.30
CA PRO A 37 7.27 19.89 -27.76
C PRO A 37 8.52 19.61 -26.91
N TRP A 38 8.62 18.43 -26.29
CA TRP A 38 9.82 17.95 -25.61
C TRP A 38 11.03 17.75 -26.54
N GLU A 39 10.82 17.23 -27.74
CA GLU A 39 11.86 16.93 -28.72
C GLU A 39 12.34 18.16 -29.48
N GLU A 40 11.53 19.22 -29.51
CA GLU A 40 11.92 20.52 -30.03
C GLU A 40 12.87 21.27 -29.08
N LEU A 41 12.92 20.88 -27.80
CA LEU A 41 13.82 21.46 -26.81
C LEU A 41 15.27 20.98 -27.04
N SER A 42 16.22 21.86 -26.74
CA SER A 42 17.63 21.49 -26.63
C SER A 42 17.87 20.48 -25.50
N GLU A 43 18.98 19.74 -25.58
CA GLU A 43 19.35 18.77 -24.54
C GLU A 43 19.46 19.42 -23.15
N GLU A 44 19.92 20.68 -23.09
CA GLU A 44 20.03 21.45 -21.85
C GLU A 44 18.64 21.79 -21.27
N GLU A 45 17.70 22.21 -22.12
CA GLU A 45 16.33 22.50 -21.73
C GLU A 45 15.58 21.24 -21.31
N GLN A 46 15.78 20.11 -22.01
CA GLN A 46 15.26 18.81 -21.61
C GLN A 46 15.81 18.40 -20.24
N LEU A 47 17.12 18.52 -20.02
CA LEU A 47 17.72 18.19 -18.73
C LEU A 47 17.16 19.08 -17.61
N LEU A 48 17.04 20.39 -17.85
CA LEU A 48 16.46 21.32 -16.89
C LEU A 48 15.00 20.98 -16.58
N LEU A 49 14.20 20.66 -17.59
CA LEU A 49 12.79 20.33 -17.41
C LEU A 49 12.62 18.98 -16.69
N ALA A 50 13.41 17.96 -17.05
CA ALA A 50 13.42 16.68 -16.34
C ALA A 50 13.79 16.84 -14.86
N THR A 51 14.84 17.61 -14.57
CA THR A 51 15.27 17.85 -13.18
C THR A 51 14.24 18.65 -12.40
N TYR A 52 13.61 19.65 -13.02
CA TYR A 52 12.51 20.41 -12.42
C TYR A 52 11.33 19.50 -12.07
N HIS A 53 10.87 18.66 -13.01
CA HIS A 53 9.77 17.73 -12.78
C HIS A 53 10.10 16.68 -11.72
N ALA A 54 11.33 16.16 -11.70
CA ALA A 54 11.78 15.22 -10.66
C ALA A 54 11.70 15.85 -9.26
N HIS A 55 12.09 17.13 -9.13
CA HIS A 55 12.00 17.85 -7.86
C HIS A 55 10.54 18.06 -7.43
N ILE A 56 9.66 18.50 -8.33
CA ILE A 56 8.23 18.67 -8.03
C ILE A 56 7.62 17.36 -7.56
N HIS A 57 7.86 16.26 -8.28
CA HIS A 57 7.30 14.97 -7.90
C HIS A 57 7.83 14.48 -6.55
N GLN A 58 9.08 14.76 -6.20
CA GLN A 58 9.58 14.49 -4.85
C GLN A 58 8.84 15.29 -3.77
N GLU A 59 8.57 16.58 -4.01
CA GLU A 59 7.81 17.41 -3.08
C GLU A 59 6.36 16.90 -2.92
N GLU A 60 5.71 16.57 -4.04
CA GLU A 60 4.36 15.99 -4.05
C GLU A 60 4.29 14.68 -3.27
N ASP A 61 5.27 13.79 -3.46
CA ASP A 61 5.36 12.51 -2.75
C ASP A 61 5.55 12.72 -1.25
N LEU A 62 6.41 13.67 -0.84
CA LEU A 62 6.60 14.02 0.57
C LEU A 62 5.31 14.57 1.18
N ASP A 63 4.61 15.46 0.47
CA ASP A 63 3.33 16.02 0.91
C ASP A 63 2.26 14.94 1.09
N GLN A 64 2.17 14.00 0.15
CA GLN A 64 1.28 12.85 0.26
C GLN A 64 1.62 11.97 1.46
N GLN A 65 2.92 11.72 1.71
CA GLN A 65 3.37 10.97 2.88
C GLN A 65 3.04 11.69 4.19
N ILE A 66 3.23 13.01 4.27
CA ILE A 66 2.88 13.80 5.46
C ILE A 66 1.38 13.71 5.74
N LYS A 67 0.54 13.90 4.71
CA LYS A 67 -0.92 13.78 4.83
C LYS A 67 -1.33 12.39 5.32
N PHE A 68 -0.77 11.34 4.72
CA PHE A 68 -1.06 9.96 5.10
C PHE A 68 -0.63 9.63 6.54
N ARG A 69 0.59 10.05 6.94
CA ARG A 69 1.06 9.87 8.32
C ARG A 69 0.23 10.66 9.32
N GLY A 70 -0.21 11.87 8.95
CA GLY A 70 -1.13 12.68 9.74
C GLY A 70 -2.46 11.96 9.97
N PHE A 71 -3.04 11.40 8.92
CA PHE A 71 -4.27 10.59 8.98
C PHE A 71 -4.11 9.37 9.92
N LEU A 72 -3.02 8.62 9.80
CA LEU A 72 -2.75 7.47 10.70
C LEU A 72 -2.59 7.90 12.16
N ARG A 73 -1.95 9.04 12.41
CA ARG A 73 -1.82 9.60 13.76
C ARG A 73 -3.18 9.93 14.35
N GLU A 74 -4.06 10.57 13.57
CA GLU A 74 -5.41 10.92 14.00
C GLU A 74 -6.25 9.67 14.32
N ILE A 75 -6.18 8.63 13.49
CA ILE A 75 -6.84 7.33 13.78
C ILE A 75 -6.34 6.75 15.09
N ARG A 76 -5.03 6.74 15.30
CA ARG A 76 -4.43 6.21 16.53
C ARG A 76 -4.92 6.98 17.75
N GLU A 77 -4.93 8.30 17.67
CA GLU A 77 -5.41 9.16 18.75
C GLU A 77 -6.88 8.92 19.06
N LYS A 78 -7.75 8.86 18.05
CA LYS A 78 -9.18 8.53 18.22
C LYS A 78 -9.36 7.17 18.87
N ASN A 79 -8.59 6.16 18.46
CA ASN A 79 -8.64 4.83 19.08
C ASN A 79 -8.17 4.85 20.54
N THR A 80 -7.12 5.60 20.87
CA THR A 80 -6.68 5.77 22.26
C THR A 80 -7.75 6.44 23.11
N GLN A 81 -8.41 7.49 22.59
CA GLN A 81 -9.52 8.15 23.27
C GLN A 81 -10.70 7.20 23.50
N LEU A 82 -11.07 6.40 22.49
CA LEU A 82 -12.12 5.39 22.61
C LEU A 82 -11.78 4.31 23.66
N CYS A 83 -10.56 3.80 23.67
CA CYS A 83 -10.09 2.84 24.66
C CYS A 83 -10.16 3.43 26.08
N ARG A 84 -9.70 4.68 26.26
CA ARG A 84 -9.77 5.38 27.54
C ARG A 84 -11.22 5.55 28.01
N LYS A 85 -12.12 5.96 27.12
CA LYS A 85 -13.55 6.10 27.44
C LYS A 85 -14.14 4.76 27.89
N ARG A 86 -13.90 3.68 27.14
CA ARG A 86 -14.38 2.33 27.50
C ARG A 86 -13.84 1.87 28.86
N TYR A 87 -12.59 2.19 29.18
CA TYR A 87 -12.01 1.87 30.47
C TYR A 87 -12.71 2.62 31.61
N LEU A 88 -12.90 3.94 31.46
CA LEU A 88 -13.61 4.76 32.46
C LEU A 88 -15.07 4.30 32.64
N ASP A 89 -15.78 4.00 31.55
CA ASP A 89 -17.14 3.47 31.59
C ASP A 89 -17.18 2.15 32.40
N LYS A 90 -16.24 1.22 32.17
CA LYS A 90 -16.12 -0.04 32.93
C LYS A 90 -15.89 0.21 34.42
N MET A 91 -14.95 1.09 34.77
CA MET A 91 -14.67 1.42 36.17
C MET A 91 -15.87 2.07 36.86
N SER A 92 -16.58 2.97 36.18
CA SER A 92 -17.80 3.59 36.71
C SER A 92 -18.94 2.58 36.91
N THR A 93 -19.15 1.65 35.97
CA THR A 93 -20.13 0.58 36.14
C THR A 93 -19.77 -0.37 37.27
N PHE A 94 -18.47 -0.64 37.48
CA PHE A 94 -17.99 -1.45 38.59
C PHE A 94 -18.27 -0.76 39.93
N GLU A 95 -17.93 0.51 40.10
CA GLU A 95 -18.27 1.29 41.30
C GLU A 95 -19.78 1.33 41.56
N THR A 96 -20.58 1.54 40.52
CA THR A 96 -22.05 1.52 40.62
C THR A 96 -22.57 0.13 41.04
N GLY A 97 -21.97 -0.94 40.52
CA GLY A 97 -22.28 -2.32 40.88
C GLY A 97 -21.92 -2.64 42.34
N VAL A 98 -20.74 -2.21 42.78
CA VAL A 98 -20.28 -2.34 44.18
C VAL A 98 -21.21 -1.58 45.13
N ILE A 99 -21.56 -0.32 44.83
CA ILE A 99 -22.48 0.48 45.65
C ILE A 99 -23.87 -0.18 45.72
N ARG A 100 -24.33 -0.79 44.62
CA ARG A 100 -25.62 -1.50 44.57
C ARG A 100 -25.58 -2.82 45.34
N GLN A 101 -24.44 -3.52 45.35
CA GLN A 101 -24.23 -4.75 46.11
C GLN A 101 -24.06 -4.47 47.61
N GLU A 102 -23.37 -3.41 48.02
CA GLU A 102 -23.21 -3.00 49.42
C GLU A 102 -24.54 -2.59 50.08
N ARG A 103 -25.51 -2.09 49.29
CA ARG A 103 -26.88 -1.81 49.76
C ARG A 103 -27.80 -3.03 49.76
N ALA A 104 -27.38 -4.15 49.18
CA ALA A 104 -28.12 -5.40 49.22
C ALA A 104 -27.58 -6.27 50.36
N SER A 105 -28.25 -6.21 51.51
CA SER A 105 -27.97 -7.06 52.68
C SER A 105 -27.89 -8.55 52.29
N PRO A 106 -26.98 -9.35 52.90
CA PRO A 106 -26.81 -10.75 52.55
C PRO A 106 -27.91 -11.59 53.21
N THR A 107 -28.89 -12.03 52.43
CA THR A 107 -29.66 -13.23 52.75
C THR A 107 -28.92 -14.43 52.16
N PRO A 108 -28.41 -15.38 52.97
CA PRO A 108 -27.78 -16.58 52.44
C PRO A 108 -28.88 -17.51 51.93
N SER A 109 -28.80 -17.95 50.68
CA SER A 109 -29.63 -19.08 50.25
C SER A 109 -28.99 -19.86 49.11
N ILE A 110 -28.51 -21.05 49.51
CA ILE A 110 -28.57 -22.35 48.85
C ILE A 110 -27.77 -22.54 47.55
N ASP A 111 -26.85 -23.50 47.67
CA ASP A 111 -26.10 -24.17 46.62
C ASP A 111 -26.99 -24.63 45.46
N THR A 112 -26.56 -24.37 44.23
CA THR A 112 -27.01 -25.14 43.08
C THR A 112 -25.82 -25.36 42.15
N ASP A 113 -25.31 -26.58 42.21
CA ASP A 113 -24.43 -27.21 41.22
C ASP A 113 -25.10 -27.19 39.84
N ASN A 114 -24.41 -26.64 38.84
CA ASN A 114 -24.54 -27.13 37.48
C ASN A 114 -23.30 -26.72 36.67
N GLY A 115 -22.43 -27.69 36.41
CA GLY A 115 -21.27 -27.51 35.54
C GLY A 115 -21.65 -27.22 34.10
N SER A 116 -20.72 -26.63 33.33
CA SER A 116 -20.42 -27.04 31.96
C SER A 116 -19.30 -26.20 31.35
N SER A 117 -18.26 -26.92 30.93
CA SER A 117 -17.30 -26.71 29.83
C SER A 117 -16.63 -25.34 29.59
N ASP A 118 -15.30 -25.40 29.74
CA ASP A 118 -14.29 -24.59 29.05
C ASP A 118 -14.35 -24.86 27.52
N PRO A 119 -13.97 -23.90 26.66
CA PRO A 119 -12.70 -24.13 25.98
C PRO A 119 -11.82 -22.89 25.82
N THR A 120 -10.56 -23.14 26.15
CA THR A 120 -9.34 -22.49 25.67
C THR A 120 -9.37 -22.24 24.16
N ASP A 121 -9.11 -21.00 23.72
CA ASP A 121 -8.80 -20.71 22.32
C ASP A 121 -7.50 -19.88 22.18
N LYS A 122 -6.58 -20.46 21.40
CA LYS A 122 -5.20 -20.01 21.17
C LYS A 122 -5.18 -19.04 19.99
N SER A 123 -4.40 -17.95 20.08
CA SER A 123 -4.01 -17.17 18.90
C SER A 123 -2.48 -17.00 18.85
N PRO A 124 -1.84 -17.23 17.68
CA PRO A 124 -0.38 -17.35 17.58
C PRO A 124 0.32 -16.00 17.41
N THR A 125 1.45 -15.85 18.09
CA THR A 125 2.43 -14.77 17.95
C THR A 125 2.99 -14.71 16.53
N THR A 126 2.66 -13.67 15.76
CA THR A 126 3.34 -13.35 14.50
C THR A 126 4.63 -12.60 14.83
N GLN A 127 5.77 -13.29 14.76
CA GLN A 127 7.08 -12.67 14.84
C GLN A 127 7.34 -11.90 13.52
N THR A 128 7.44 -10.58 13.61
CA THR A 128 7.79 -9.71 12.49
C THR A 128 9.32 -9.68 12.38
N TYR A 129 9.87 -10.27 11.31
CA TYR A 129 11.30 -10.12 10.99
C TYR A 129 11.53 -8.68 10.50
N GLU A 130 12.26 -7.88 11.28
CA GLU A 130 12.74 -6.57 10.85
C GLU A 130 14.00 -6.74 9.98
N ALA A 131 13.83 -6.78 8.66
CA ALA A 131 14.93 -6.51 7.75
C ALA A 131 15.09 -4.97 7.63
N PRO A 132 16.27 -4.38 7.92
CA PRO A 132 16.45 -2.94 7.87
C PRO A 132 16.29 -2.40 6.44
N SER A 133 15.45 -1.37 6.31
CA SER A 133 15.09 -0.73 5.05
C SER A 133 16.33 -0.15 4.34
N GLN A 134 16.30 -0.10 3.01
CA GLN A 134 17.39 0.41 2.17
C GLN A 134 17.83 1.83 2.60
N LEU A 135 16.89 2.69 3.00
CA LEU A 135 17.16 4.04 3.51
C LEU A 135 18.07 4.08 4.74
N GLN A 136 18.02 3.08 5.62
CA GLN A 136 18.92 3.00 6.78
C GLN A 136 20.35 2.65 6.37
N ARG A 137 20.50 1.84 5.30
CA ARG A 137 21.82 1.50 4.76
C ARG A 137 22.45 2.70 4.06
N ASP A 138 21.66 3.46 3.31
CA ASP A 138 22.14 4.63 2.59
C ASP A 138 22.53 5.76 3.56
N LEU A 139 21.80 5.93 4.67
CA LEU A 139 22.14 6.90 5.73
C LEU A 139 23.42 6.52 6.48
N ALA A 140 23.65 5.23 6.74
CA ALA A 140 24.90 4.75 7.33
C ALA A 140 26.09 5.01 6.40
N ALA A 141 25.94 4.69 5.10
CA ALA A 141 26.98 4.95 4.10
C ALA A 141 27.32 6.44 3.98
N ALA A 142 26.32 7.33 4.06
CA ALA A 142 26.54 8.77 4.01
C ALA A 142 27.34 9.31 5.22
N LYS A 143 27.20 8.68 6.40
CA LYS A 143 27.96 9.08 7.60
C LYS A 143 29.43 8.67 7.53
N GLU A 144 29.75 7.55 6.87
CA GLU A 144 31.14 7.09 6.71
C GLU A 144 31.97 7.98 5.78
N LEU A 145 31.33 8.77 4.91
CA LEU A 145 32.00 9.72 4.02
C LEU A 145 32.30 11.08 4.68
N GLN A 146 31.85 11.30 5.92
CA GLN A 146 32.09 12.54 6.67
C GLN A 146 33.28 12.47 7.65
N THR A 147 34.05 11.38 7.65
CA THR A 147 35.30 11.24 8.40
C THR A 147 36.51 11.30 7.47
#